data_AF-A0A6N8VNY4-F1
#
_entry.id   AF-A0A6N8VNY4-F1
#
_cell.length_a   1.000
_cell.length_b   1.000
_cell.length_c   1.000
_cell.angle_alpha   90.00
_cell.angle_beta   90.00
_cell.angle_gamma   90.00
#
_symmetry.space_group_name_H-M   'P 1'
#
loop_
_entity.id
_entity.type
_entity.pdbx_description
1 polymer ?
#
loop_
_entity_poly.entity_id
_entity_poly.type
_entity_poly.pdbx_seq_one_letter_code
_entity_poly.pdbx_strand_id
1 'polypeptide(L)'
;MRHTTTKNDRFFKCLANVRGRRGFLALLLPILFLMQLNVVAEQSQPHPIIDKPVPGYERSEQLSEMQLEQLLGLRDEYISEMNRLDDIVAKEHKNDQYLLDKLVAYDRERLRIIEIIPTLIKDYDIKPPFSESLLRYAKTFENLDEQYRGQLKTLDDYRSYDFRLGMAYLSMMASMQEQADLYQHLHADMEDENTAIGAYIKQLNVAYAEVEKASDDIDELNAIRHLRRELERIEQELNSRR
;
A
#
# COMPACT_ATOMS: atom_id res chain seq x y z
N MET A 1 26.34 -40.13 -22.21
CA MET A 1 27.25 -39.42 -21.29
C MET A 1 26.74 -37.99 -21.16
N ARG A 2 26.25 -37.65 -19.96
CA ARG A 2 25.82 -36.33 -19.43
C ARG A 2 24.89 -35.46 -20.30
N HIS A 3 23.60 -35.62 -20.03
CA HIS A 3 22.62 -34.53 -20.04
C HIS A 3 22.94 -33.52 -18.92
N THR A 4 22.98 -32.24 -19.25
CA THR A 4 22.92 -31.15 -18.27
C THR A 4 21.60 -30.41 -18.45
N THR A 5 20.75 -30.61 -17.47
CA THR A 5 19.42 -30.03 -17.27
C THR A 5 19.53 -28.54 -16.97
N THR A 6 18.80 -27.72 -17.72
CA THR A 6 18.68 -26.28 -17.53
C THR A 6 17.93 -25.97 -16.23
N LYS A 7 18.48 -25.02 -15.47
CA LYS A 7 18.07 -24.64 -14.10
C LYS A 7 16.87 -23.69 -14.03
N ASN A 8 16.08 -23.57 -15.11
CA ASN A 8 14.97 -22.60 -15.19
C ASN A 8 13.56 -23.19 -15.01
N ASP A 9 13.43 -24.47 -14.66
CA ASP A 9 12.12 -25.15 -14.64
C ASP A 9 11.57 -25.47 -13.23
N ARG A 10 12.14 -24.83 -12.19
CA ARG A 10 11.71 -25.04 -10.78
C ARG A 10 10.99 -23.87 -10.11
N PHE A 11 10.96 -22.69 -10.71
CA PHE A 11 10.24 -21.55 -10.12
C PHE A 11 8.74 -21.54 -10.43
N PHE A 12 8.32 -22.11 -11.57
CA PHE A 12 6.90 -22.13 -11.98
C PHE A 12 6.11 -23.40 -11.62
N LYS A 13 6.71 -24.35 -10.88
CA LYS A 13 6.01 -25.57 -10.42
C LYS A 13 5.56 -25.54 -8.95
N CYS A 14 5.74 -24.43 -8.23
CA CYS A 14 5.26 -24.31 -6.85
C CYS A 14 3.85 -23.66 -6.72
N LEU A 15 3.24 -23.22 -7.82
CA LEU A 15 1.90 -22.58 -7.80
C LEU A 15 0.79 -23.43 -8.45
N ALA A 16 1.08 -24.64 -8.90
CA ALA A 16 0.13 -25.45 -9.68
C ALA A 16 -0.30 -26.77 -9.01
N ASN A 17 -0.12 -26.95 -7.70
CA ASN A 17 -0.58 -28.18 -7.05
C ASN A 17 -0.98 -28.02 -5.58
N VAL A 18 -2.05 -27.27 -5.32
CA VAL A 18 -2.91 -27.49 -4.13
C VAL A 18 -4.37 -27.45 -4.59
N ARG A 19 -4.76 -28.44 -5.39
CA ARG A 19 -6.16 -28.81 -5.60
C ARG A 19 -6.38 -30.11 -4.83
N GLY A 20 -6.62 -29.98 -3.53
CA GLY A 20 -6.85 -31.09 -2.62
C GLY A 20 -7.47 -30.57 -1.34
N ARG A 21 -8.73 -30.96 -1.10
CA ARG A 21 -9.57 -30.60 0.04
C ARG A 21 -8.82 -30.59 1.38
N ARG A 22 -9.18 -29.61 2.22
CA ARG A 22 -8.81 -29.35 3.63
C ARG A 22 -7.70 -28.30 3.80
N GLY A 23 -8.17 -27.05 3.94
CA GLY A 23 -7.37 -25.89 4.34
C GLY A 23 -8.27 -24.70 4.68
N PHE A 24 -9.42 -24.95 5.31
CA PHE A 24 -10.15 -23.95 6.08
C PHE A 24 -9.17 -23.42 7.16
N LEU A 25 -8.98 -22.10 7.26
CA LEU A 25 -8.19 -21.30 8.24
C LEU A 25 -6.93 -20.53 7.77
N ALA A 26 -6.37 -20.68 6.57
CA ALA A 26 -5.05 -20.07 6.27
C ALA A 26 -5.06 -18.83 5.34
N LEU A 27 -6.19 -18.16 5.14
CA LEU A 27 -6.29 -17.00 4.23
C LEU A 27 -6.94 -15.74 4.83
N LEU A 28 -7.17 -15.74 6.16
CA LEU A 28 -7.84 -14.66 6.89
C LEU A 28 -6.88 -13.69 7.62
N LEU A 29 -5.57 -13.78 7.34
CA LEU A 29 -4.57 -12.95 8.00
C LEU A 29 -4.24 -11.60 7.31
N PRO A 30 -4.36 -11.37 5.98
CA PRO A 30 -3.71 -10.20 5.40
C PRO A 30 -4.44 -8.87 5.66
N ILE A 31 -5.76 -8.88 5.88
CA ILE A 31 -6.53 -7.63 6.14
C ILE A 31 -6.32 -7.13 7.58
N LEU A 32 -6.14 -8.04 8.55
CA LEU A 32 -5.73 -7.71 9.92
C LEU A 32 -4.23 -7.43 10.03
N PHE A 33 -3.39 -8.05 9.19
CA PHE A 33 -1.94 -7.81 9.17
C PHE A 33 -1.57 -6.44 8.58
N LEU A 34 -2.40 -5.86 7.70
CA LEU A 34 -2.25 -4.47 7.26
C LEU A 34 -2.53 -3.45 8.37
N MET A 35 -3.28 -3.81 9.42
CA MET A 35 -3.44 -2.97 10.61
C MET A 35 -2.34 -3.19 11.68
N GLN A 36 -1.57 -4.28 11.62
CA GLN A 36 -0.56 -4.61 12.63
C GLN A 36 0.85 -4.07 12.35
N LEU A 37 1.04 -3.16 11.39
CA LEU A 37 2.34 -2.49 11.23
C LEU A 37 2.45 -1.25 12.13
N ASN A 38 3.00 -1.52 13.32
CA ASN A 38 3.99 -0.71 14.02
C ASN A 38 3.51 0.47 14.89
N VAL A 39 2.98 0.13 16.06
CA VAL A 39 2.92 1.04 17.21
C VAL A 39 4.31 1.15 17.84
N VAL A 40 5.15 2.05 17.32
CA VAL A 40 6.24 2.69 18.09
C VAL A 40 6.24 4.17 17.73
N ALA A 41 5.86 4.99 18.70
CA ALA A 41 5.92 6.44 18.60
C ALA A 41 7.40 6.91 18.48
N GLU A 42 7.62 7.93 17.66
CA GLU A 42 8.75 8.87 17.71
C GLU A 42 10.05 8.54 16.95
N GLN A 43 10.14 7.48 16.14
CA GLN A 43 11.22 7.33 15.15
C GLN A 43 10.70 6.86 13.79
N SER A 44 10.89 7.72 12.77
CA SER A 44 11.02 7.50 11.31
C SER A 44 10.83 6.07 10.77
N GLN A 45 9.71 5.41 11.08
CA GLN A 45 9.38 4.14 10.43
C GLN A 45 8.76 4.44 9.07
N PRO A 46 9.17 3.71 8.02
CA PRO A 46 8.69 3.96 6.66
C PRO A 46 7.19 3.69 6.60
N HIS A 47 6.43 4.68 6.13
CA HIS A 47 5.02 4.50 5.82
C HIS A 47 4.91 3.58 4.59
N PRO A 48 4.10 2.51 4.64
CA PRO A 48 4.18 1.41 3.66
C PRO A 48 3.91 1.83 2.21
N ILE A 49 3.16 2.91 2.02
CA ILE A 49 2.82 3.47 0.69
C ILE A 49 3.68 4.70 0.34
N ILE A 50 4.15 5.47 1.31
CA ILE A 50 4.88 6.73 1.04
C ILE A 50 6.38 6.45 0.91
N ASP A 51 6.88 5.55 1.77
CA ASP A 51 8.29 5.19 1.87
C ASP A 51 8.53 3.80 1.29
N LYS A 52 7.71 3.40 0.29
CA LYS A 52 7.88 2.13 -0.42
C LYS A 52 9.26 2.13 -1.09
N PRO A 53 10.12 1.13 -0.82
CA PRO A 53 11.44 1.09 -1.44
C PRO A 53 11.27 0.91 -2.94
N VAL A 54 11.79 1.85 -3.73
CA VAL A 54 11.77 1.73 -5.20
C VAL A 54 12.57 0.48 -5.57
N PRO A 55 11.94 -0.57 -6.12
CA PRO A 55 12.63 -1.82 -6.37
C PRO A 55 13.71 -1.63 -7.44
N GLY A 56 14.93 -2.07 -7.16
CA GLY A 56 15.90 -2.42 -8.21
C GLY A 56 16.80 -1.32 -8.76
N TYR A 57 16.88 -0.14 -8.16
CA TYR A 57 17.77 0.94 -8.63
C TYR A 57 18.98 1.18 -7.72
N GLU A 58 19.72 0.11 -7.40
CA GLU A 58 21.14 0.23 -7.04
C GLU A 58 21.97 -0.25 -8.23
N ARG A 59 22.35 0.66 -9.14
CA ARG A 59 23.44 0.38 -10.09
C ARG A 59 24.47 1.49 -10.06
N SER A 60 25.34 1.39 -9.06
CA SER A 60 26.66 2.02 -9.08
C SER A 60 27.62 1.10 -9.84
N GLU A 61 27.50 1.05 -11.16
CA GLU A 61 28.57 0.47 -11.98
C GLU A 61 29.64 1.55 -12.20
N GLN A 62 30.92 1.18 -12.06
CA GLN A 62 32.04 2.08 -12.38
C GLN A 62 32.10 2.24 -13.91
N LEU A 63 31.33 3.20 -14.44
CA LEU A 63 31.21 3.46 -15.89
C LEU A 63 32.59 3.64 -16.56
N SER A 64 33.55 4.24 -15.84
CA SER A 64 34.93 4.47 -16.28
C SER A 64 35.71 3.19 -16.57
N GLU A 65 35.32 2.05 -16.00
CA GLU A 65 36.03 0.77 -16.15
C GLU A 65 35.39 -0.15 -17.21
N MET A 66 34.17 0.16 -17.68
CA MET A 66 33.49 -0.62 -18.70
C MET A 66 34.12 -0.47 -20.09
N GLN A 67 34.01 -1.50 -20.93
CA GLN A 67 34.40 -1.39 -22.34
C GLN A 67 33.40 -0.56 -23.14
N LEU A 68 33.85 0.07 -24.23
CA LEU A 68 33.00 0.95 -25.05
C LEU A 68 31.75 0.24 -25.58
N GLU A 69 31.88 -1.00 -26.05
CA GLU A 69 30.74 -1.81 -26.53
C GLU A 69 29.71 -2.10 -25.43
N GLN A 70 30.17 -2.29 -24.19
CA GLN A 70 29.30 -2.52 -23.03
C GLN A 70 28.54 -1.24 -22.66
N LEU A 71 29.20 -0.08 -22.68
CA LEU A 71 28.55 1.21 -22.45
C LEU A 71 27.49 1.54 -23.52
N LEU A 72 27.76 1.21 -24.79
CA LEU A 72 26.80 1.39 -25.88
C LEU A 72 25.59 0.46 -25.70
N GLY A 73 25.82 -0.80 -25.35
CA GLY A 73 24.74 -1.75 -25.06
C GLY A 73 23.88 -1.32 -23.87
N LEU A 74 24.50 -0.84 -22.80
CA LEU A 74 23.80 -0.33 -21.61
C LEU A 74 22.97 0.92 -21.92
N ARG A 75 23.50 1.84 -22.72
CA ARG A 75 22.76 3.01 -23.22
C ARG A 75 21.48 2.58 -23.95
N ASP A 76 21.61 1.64 -24.88
CA ASP A 76 20.49 1.19 -25.71
C ASP A 76 19.44 0.44 -24.88
N GLU A 77 19.86 -0.33 -23.87
CA GLU A 77 18.97 -0.95 -22.87
C GLU A 77 18.18 0.12 -22.11
N TYR A 78 18.85 1.16 -21.60
CA TYR A 78 18.19 2.21 -20.82
C TYR A 78 17.24 3.07 -21.66
N ILE A 79 17.59 3.37 -22.91
CA ILE A 79 16.69 4.04 -23.86
C ILE A 79 15.47 3.16 -24.13
N SER A 80 15.67 1.86 -24.37
CA SER A 80 14.55 0.93 -24.61
C SER A 80 13.62 0.83 -23.40
N GLU A 81 14.16 0.82 -22.18
CA GLU A 81 13.36 0.75 -20.96
C GLU A 81 12.63 2.07 -20.68
N MET A 82 13.29 3.22 -20.89
CA MET A 82 12.63 4.53 -20.82
C MET A 82 11.47 4.64 -21.83
N ASN A 83 11.67 4.24 -23.08
CA ASN A 83 10.63 4.28 -24.11
C ASN A 83 9.43 3.37 -23.80
N ARG A 84 9.63 2.27 -23.06
CA ARG A 84 8.51 1.43 -22.57
C ARG A 84 7.67 2.14 -21.51
N LEU A 85 8.30 3.06 -20.79
CA LEU A 85 7.70 3.82 -19.70
C LEU A 85 7.24 5.23 -20.14
N ASP A 86 7.42 5.61 -21.40
CA ASP A 86 7.17 6.98 -21.91
C ASP A 86 5.70 7.43 -21.80
N ASP A 87 4.73 6.49 -21.76
CA ASP A 87 3.31 6.80 -21.51
C ASP A 87 3.08 7.44 -20.12
N ILE A 88 4.03 7.28 -19.21
CA ILE A 88 3.95 7.73 -17.81
C ILE A 88 4.60 9.12 -17.63
N VAL A 89 5.68 9.44 -18.37
CA VAL A 89 6.45 10.70 -18.29
C VAL A 89 5.61 11.95 -18.54
N ALA A 90 4.55 11.86 -19.34
CA ALA A 90 3.67 12.99 -19.64
C ALA A 90 2.95 13.57 -18.39
N LYS A 91 3.02 12.91 -17.23
CA LYS A 91 2.35 13.30 -15.97
C LYS A 91 3.28 13.94 -14.92
N GLU A 92 4.48 14.38 -15.28
CA GLU A 92 5.61 14.63 -14.35
C GLU A 92 5.46 15.70 -13.24
N HIS A 93 4.36 16.45 -13.15
CA HIS A 93 4.19 17.50 -12.14
C HIS A 93 2.84 17.41 -11.41
N LYS A 94 2.66 16.36 -10.58
CA LYS A 94 1.64 16.29 -9.51
C LYS A 94 1.73 15.05 -8.60
N ASN A 95 2.80 14.26 -8.64
CA ASN A 95 2.87 12.92 -8.02
C ASN A 95 2.49 12.87 -6.55
N ASP A 96 3.20 13.60 -5.69
CA ASP A 96 2.93 13.55 -4.24
C ASP A 96 1.55 14.11 -3.89
N GLN A 97 1.11 15.15 -4.60
CA GLN A 97 -0.24 15.70 -4.43
C GLN A 97 -1.30 14.70 -4.91
N TYR A 98 -1.05 13.98 -6.01
CA TYR A 98 -1.94 12.96 -6.54
C TYR A 98 -2.07 11.79 -5.56
N LEU A 99 -0.95 11.31 -5.01
CA LEU A 99 -0.98 10.29 -3.95
C LEU A 99 -1.68 10.80 -2.70
N LEU A 100 -1.39 12.03 -2.27
CA LEU A 100 -2.07 12.66 -1.14
C LEU A 100 -3.59 12.73 -1.36
N ASP A 101 -4.04 13.16 -2.53
CA ASP A 101 -5.46 13.26 -2.86
C ASP A 101 -6.14 11.89 -2.80
N LYS A 102 -5.46 10.84 -3.27
CA LYS A 102 -5.94 9.45 -3.24
C LYS A 102 -6.00 8.90 -1.81
N LEU A 103 -4.97 9.15 -1.01
CA LEU A 103 -4.92 8.79 0.41
C LEU A 103 -6.03 9.48 1.22
N VAL A 104 -6.24 10.78 1.01
CA VAL A 104 -7.34 11.54 1.65
C VAL A 104 -8.71 11.04 1.21
N ALA A 105 -8.86 10.63 -0.06
CA ALA A 105 -10.09 10.01 -0.55
C ALA A 105 -10.35 8.65 0.11
N TYR A 106 -9.32 7.82 0.28
CA TYR A 106 -9.42 6.56 1.00
C TYR A 106 -9.82 6.76 2.47
N ASP A 107 -9.25 7.76 3.15
CA ASP A 107 -9.61 8.04 4.54
C ASP A 107 -11.05 8.57 4.71
N ARG A 108 -11.65 9.16 3.67
CA ARG A 108 -13.10 9.44 3.66
C ARG A 108 -13.91 8.16 3.78
N GLU A 109 -13.55 7.14 3.02
CA GLU A 109 -14.24 5.85 3.08
C GLU A 109 -13.98 5.18 4.42
N ARG A 110 -12.76 5.24 4.98
CA ARG A 110 -12.49 4.77 6.34
C ARG A 110 -13.45 5.44 7.33
N LEU A 111 -13.49 6.77 7.38
CA LEU A 111 -14.26 7.51 8.38
C LEU A 111 -15.77 7.25 8.34
N ARG A 112 -16.32 6.63 7.28
CA ARG A 112 -17.70 6.14 7.28
C ARG A 112 -17.98 5.12 8.39
N ILE A 113 -16.94 4.56 9.03
CA ILE A 113 -17.10 3.77 10.25
C ILE A 113 -17.93 4.50 11.32
N ILE A 114 -17.87 5.85 11.37
CA ILE A 114 -18.68 6.70 12.27
C ILE A 114 -20.18 6.42 12.07
N GLU A 115 -20.62 6.30 10.82
CA GLU A 115 -22.01 6.03 10.43
C GLU A 115 -22.36 4.54 10.57
N ILE A 116 -21.37 3.66 10.38
CA ILE A 116 -21.55 2.21 10.48
C ILE A 116 -21.69 1.76 11.93
N ILE A 117 -20.97 2.36 12.89
CA ILE A 117 -20.99 1.97 14.31
C ILE A 117 -22.42 1.90 14.90
N PRO A 118 -23.29 2.93 14.76
CA PRO A 118 -24.68 2.85 15.23
C PRO A 118 -25.46 1.71 14.58
N THR A 119 -25.18 1.41 13.32
CA THR A 119 -25.79 0.30 12.58
C THR A 119 -25.34 -1.04 13.14
N LEU A 120 -24.04 -1.22 13.44
CA LEU A 120 -23.54 -2.44 14.08
C LEU A 120 -24.15 -2.63 15.49
N ILE A 121 -24.28 -1.56 16.27
CA ILE A 121 -24.91 -1.65 17.60
C ILE A 121 -26.34 -2.19 17.49
N LYS A 122 -27.08 -1.72 16.49
CA LYS A 122 -28.45 -2.15 16.24
C LYS A 122 -28.53 -3.56 15.68
N ASP A 123 -27.77 -3.87 14.63
CA ASP A 123 -27.88 -5.12 13.88
C ASP A 123 -27.40 -6.33 14.70
N TYR A 124 -26.39 -6.13 15.56
CA TYR A 124 -25.85 -7.17 16.44
C TYR A 124 -26.35 -7.09 17.89
N ASP A 125 -27.37 -6.24 18.15
CA ASP A 125 -27.98 -6.04 19.47
C ASP A 125 -26.96 -5.79 20.60
N ILE A 126 -25.94 -4.97 20.32
CA ILE A 126 -24.82 -4.72 21.22
C ILE A 126 -25.30 -3.97 22.46
N LYS A 127 -25.10 -4.57 23.64
CA LYS A 127 -25.57 -4.02 24.91
C LYS A 127 -24.55 -3.08 25.57
N PRO A 128 -25.01 -2.15 26.43
CA PRO A 128 -24.13 -1.44 27.34
C PRO A 128 -23.36 -2.42 28.26
N PRO A 129 -22.12 -2.09 28.66
CA PRO A 129 -21.41 -0.84 28.41
C PRO A 129 -20.66 -0.79 27.06
N PHE A 130 -20.69 -1.88 26.28
CA PHE A 130 -19.87 -1.96 25.07
C PHE A 130 -20.39 -1.07 23.94
N SER A 131 -21.70 -0.97 23.75
CA SER A 131 -22.28 -0.04 22.76
C SER A 131 -21.93 1.42 23.04
N GLU A 132 -21.90 1.84 24.30
CA GLU A 132 -21.44 3.18 24.71
C GLU A 132 -19.95 3.38 24.38
N SER A 133 -19.15 2.33 24.50
CA SER A 133 -17.72 2.36 24.15
C SER A 133 -17.51 2.54 22.65
N LEU A 134 -18.29 1.82 21.82
CA LEU A 134 -18.28 2.00 20.37
C LEU A 134 -18.71 3.41 19.94
N LEU A 135 -19.74 3.97 20.57
CA LEU A 135 -20.15 5.36 20.30
C LEU A 135 -19.06 6.38 20.69
N ARG A 136 -18.28 6.11 21.74
CA ARG A 136 -17.11 6.94 22.06
C ARG A 136 -16.04 6.86 20.99
N TYR A 137 -15.78 5.68 20.40
CA TYR A 137 -14.87 5.56 19.26
C TYR A 137 -15.37 6.34 18.04
N ALA A 138 -16.67 6.26 17.71
CA ALA A 138 -17.26 7.08 16.66
C ALA A 138 -16.97 8.57 16.89
N LYS A 139 -17.13 9.04 18.14
CA LYS A 139 -16.81 10.43 18.49
C LYS A 139 -15.31 10.74 18.39
N THR A 140 -14.43 9.81 18.73
CA THR A 140 -12.99 9.96 18.54
C THR A 140 -12.64 10.17 17.07
N PHE A 141 -13.23 9.40 16.16
CA PHE A 141 -13.01 9.55 14.72
C PHE A 141 -13.52 10.91 14.20
N GLU A 142 -14.71 11.36 14.61
CA GLU A 142 -15.22 12.69 14.28
C GLU A 142 -14.24 13.79 14.70
N ASN A 143 -13.77 13.73 15.96
CA ASN A 143 -12.85 14.73 16.49
C ASN A 143 -11.51 14.74 15.74
N LEU A 144 -10.98 13.56 15.37
CA LEU A 144 -9.76 13.46 14.58
C LEU A 144 -9.95 14.08 13.19
N ASP A 145 -11.09 13.85 12.54
CA ASP A 145 -11.36 14.41 11.22
C ASP A 145 -11.47 15.94 11.27
N GLU A 146 -12.29 16.46 12.19
CA GLU A 146 -12.48 17.90 12.38
C GLU A 146 -11.18 18.64 12.69
N GLN A 147 -10.33 18.05 13.54
CA GLN A 147 -9.10 18.70 13.99
C GLN A 147 -8.02 18.73 12.91
N TYR A 148 -7.84 17.64 12.16
CA TYR A 148 -6.64 17.43 11.36
C TYR A 148 -6.87 17.48 9.85
N ARG A 149 -8.06 17.16 9.33
CA ARG A 149 -8.29 17.05 7.87
C ARG A 149 -7.98 18.33 7.12
N GLY A 150 -8.37 19.49 7.66
CA GLY A 150 -8.13 20.80 7.02
C GLY A 150 -6.65 21.19 6.96
N GLN A 151 -5.77 20.43 7.63
CA GLN A 151 -4.33 20.70 7.72
C GLN A 151 -3.50 19.86 6.74
N LEU A 152 -4.10 18.88 6.07
CA LEU A 152 -3.41 17.95 5.17
C LEU A 152 -3.03 18.64 3.86
N LYS A 153 -1.76 19.06 3.75
CA LYS A 153 -1.22 19.73 2.54
C LYS A 153 -0.09 18.96 1.89
N THR A 154 0.55 18.07 2.63
CA THR A 154 1.71 17.28 2.19
C THR A 154 1.58 15.83 2.64
N LEU A 155 2.38 14.93 2.05
CA LEU A 155 2.48 13.53 2.50
C LEU A 155 3.01 13.41 3.94
N ASP A 156 3.81 14.36 4.41
CA ASP A 156 4.30 14.40 5.80
C ASP A 156 3.19 14.76 6.80
N ASP A 157 2.34 15.74 6.44
CA ASP A 157 1.14 16.06 7.23
C ASP A 157 0.22 14.84 7.31
N TYR A 158 0.06 14.15 6.17
CA TYR A 158 -0.71 12.92 6.07
C TYR A 158 -0.17 11.81 6.97
N ARG A 159 1.15 11.55 6.98
CA ARG A 159 1.76 10.50 7.80
C ARG A 159 1.38 10.63 9.28
N SER A 160 1.40 11.87 9.80
CA SER A 160 1.04 12.15 11.19
C SER A 160 -0.45 11.95 11.46
N TYR A 161 -1.30 12.27 10.48
CA TYR A 161 -2.74 12.07 10.56
C TYR A 161 -3.13 10.59 10.47
N ASP A 162 -2.61 9.85 9.49
CA ASP A 162 -2.87 8.43 9.31
C ASP A 162 -2.45 7.63 10.54
N PHE A 163 -1.31 7.96 11.15
CA PHE A 163 -0.90 7.35 12.42
C PHE A 163 -1.97 7.51 13.51
N ARG A 164 -2.52 8.71 13.70
CA ARG A 164 -3.57 8.96 14.71
C ARG A 164 -4.85 8.21 14.38
N LEU A 165 -5.26 8.23 13.12
CA LEU A 165 -6.44 7.52 12.64
C LEU A 165 -6.28 6.01 12.85
N GLY A 166 -5.13 5.45 12.45
CA GLY A 166 -4.75 4.05 12.63
C GLY A 166 -4.75 3.62 14.10
N MET A 167 -4.20 4.45 15.01
CA MET A 167 -4.23 4.17 16.45
C MET A 167 -5.66 4.11 17.01
N ALA A 168 -6.56 4.97 16.53
CA ALA A 168 -7.97 4.93 16.94
C ALA A 168 -8.66 3.65 16.43
N TYR A 169 -8.40 3.24 15.18
CA TYR A 169 -8.88 1.95 14.64
C TYR A 169 -8.36 0.76 15.45
N LEU A 170 -7.06 0.72 15.71
CA LEU A 170 -6.43 -0.35 16.49
C LEU A 170 -7.04 -0.48 17.88
N SER A 171 -7.25 0.65 18.56
CA SER A 171 -7.90 0.65 19.87
C SER A 171 -9.33 0.11 19.81
N MET A 172 -10.13 0.56 18.83
CA MET A 172 -11.49 0.06 18.64
C MET A 172 -11.51 -1.44 18.35
N MET A 173 -10.66 -1.90 17.44
CA MET A 173 -10.57 -3.31 17.05
C MET A 173 -10.11 -4.20 18.22
N ALA A 174 -9.16 -3.74 19.02
CA ALA A 174 -8.74 -4.44 20.23
C ALA A 174 -9.91 -4.59 21.22
N SER A 175 -10.69 -3.53 21.45
CA SER A 175 -11.89 -3.62 22.29
C SER A 175 -12.98 -4.51 21.70
N MET A 176 -13.11 -4.59 20.37
CA MET A 176 -14.02 -5.54 19.71
C MET A 176 -13.55 -6.99 19.88
N GLN A 177 -12.24 -7.27 19.81
CA GLN A 177 -11.69 -8.61 20.00
C GLN A 177 -11.94 -9.17 21.40
N GLU A 178 -12.03 -8.31 22.42
CA GLU A 178 -12.43 -8.70 23.78
C GLU A 178 -13.87 -9.23 23.85
N GLN A 179 -14.70 -8.93 22.84
CA GLN A 179 -16.06 -9.44 22.68
C GLN A 179 -16.08 -10.61 21.67
N ALA A 180 -15.56 -11.78 22.08
CA ALA A 180 -15.26 -12.90 21.17
C ALA A 180 -16.43 -13.31 20.24
N ASP A 181 -17.65 -13.46 20.76
CA ASP A 181 -18.82 -13.87 19.96
C ASP A 181 -19.22 -12.81 18.93
N LEU A 182 -19.21 -11.53 19.34
CA LEU A 182 -19.47 -10.42 18.44
C LEU A 182 -18.38 -10.32 17.36
N TYR A 183 -17.12 -10.45 17.75
CA TYR A 183 -15.99 -10.41 16.83
C TYR A 183 -16.06 -11.53 15.78
N GLN A 184 -16.44 -12.74 16.17
CA GLN A 184 -16.62 -13.85 15.23
C GLN A 184 -17.75 -13.59 14.22
N HIS A 185 -18.89 -13.08 14.67
CA HIS A 185 -20.00 -12.73 13.78
C HIS A 185 -19.61 -11.60 12.82
N LEU A 186 -19.04 -10.50 13.33
CA LEU A 186 -18.58 -9.39 12.51
C LEU A 186 -17.56 -9.86 11.46
N HIS A 187 -16.62 -10.70 11.86
CA HIS A 187 -15.61 -11.26 10.96
C HIS A 187 -16.23 -12.11 9.85
N ALA A 188 -17.25 -12.92 10.12
CA ALA A 188 -17.95 -13.67 9.09
C ALA A 188 -18.71 -12.73 8.13
N ASP A 189 -19.34 -11.70 8.68
CA ASP A 189 -20.16 -10.75 7.91
C ASP A 189 -19.33 -9.79 7.05
N MET A 190 -18.03 -9.62 7.34
CA MET A 190 -17.11 -8.86 6.49
C MET A 190 -17.02 -9.42 5.05
N GLU A 191 -17.33 -10.71 4.85
CA GLU A 191 -17.35 -11.35 3.53
C GLU A 191 -18.71 -11.20 2.81
N ASP A 192 -19.78 -10.81 3.52
CA ASP A 192 -21.13 -10.64 2.96
C ASP A 192 -21.45 -9.16 2.72
N GLU A 193 -21.44 -8.76 1.45
CA GLU A 193 -21.73 -7.39 1.00
C GLU A 193 -23.15 -6.90 1.33
N ASN A 194 -24.07 -7.80 1.73
CA ASN A 194 -25.42 -7.41 2.14
C ASN A 194 -25.48 -6.93 3.60
N THR A 195 -24.43 -7.16 4.38
CA THR A 195 -24.32 -6.67 5.76
C THR A 195 -23.72 -5.27 5.77
N ALA A 196 -24.00 -4.50 6.84
CA ALA A 196 -23.44 -3.15 6.98
C ALA A 196 -21.90 -3.15 6.97
N ILE A 197 -21.28 -4.12 7.66
CA ILE A 197 -19.82 -4.23 7.74
C ILE A 197 -19.22 -4.72 6.41
N GLY A 198 -19.82 -5.71 5.75
CA GLY A 198 -19.32 -6.21 4.47
C GLY A 198 -19.43 -5.17 3.35
N ALA A 199 -20.55 -4.43 3.28
CA ALA A 199 -20.70 -3.32 2.34
C ALA A 199 -19.64 -2.22 2.56
N TYR A 200 -19.37 -1.88 3.82
CA TYR A 200 -18.33 -0.94 4.21
C TYR A 200 -16.93 -1.42 3.78
N ILE A 201 -16.57 -2.67 4.09
CA ILE A 201 -15.27 -3.26 3.73
C ILE A 201 -15.07 -3.31 2.22
N LYS A 202 -16.12 -3.64 1.46
CA LYS A 202 -16.05 -3.61 -0.01
C LYS A 202 -15.67 -2.22 -0.53
N GLN A 203 -16.35 -1.18 -0.05
CA GLN A 203 -16.10 0.19 -0.48
C GLN A 203 -14.71 0.66 -0.07
N LEU A 204 -14.26 0.27 1.12
CA LEU A 204 -12.91 0.51 1.61
C LEU A 204 -11.84 -0.11 0.70
N ASN A 205 -12.02 -1.38 0.31
CA ASN A 205 -11.09 -2.07 -0.58
C ASN A 205 -11.02 -1.43 -1.98
N VAL A 206 -12.16 -1.00 -2.52
CA VAL A 206 -12.20 -0.29 -3.82
C VAL A 206 -11.44 1.03 -3.74
N ALA A 207 -11.62 1.79 -2.66
CA ALA A 207 -10.89 3.04 -2.46
C ALA A 207 -9.39 2.82 -2.24
N TYR A 208 -8.99 1.74 -1.55
CA TYR A 208 -7.59 1.40 -1.35
C TYR A 208 -6.88 1.01 -2.66
N ALA A 209 -7.55 0.28 -3.55
CA ALA A 209 -7.00 -0.08 -4.86
C ALA A 209 -6.59 1.16 -5.69
N GLU A 210 -7.29 2.28 -5.52
CA GLU A 210 -6.93 3.57 -6.14
C GLU A 210 -5.68 4.20 -5.54
N VAL A 211 -5.41 3.96 -4.25
CA VAL A 211 -4.16 4.36 -3.57
C VAL A 211 -3.00 3.50 -4.06
N GLU A 212 -3.18 2.18 -4.14
CA GLU A 212 -2.15 1.25 -4.65
C GLU A 212 -1.75 1.63 -6.07
N LYS A 213 -2.74 1.85 -6.95
CA LYS A 213 -2.48 2.30 -8.31
C LYS A 213 -1.71 3.62 -8.36
N ALA A 214 -2.06 4.59 -7.51
CA ALA A 214 -1.36 5.86 -7.46
C ALA A 214 0.08 5.72 -6.94
N SER A 215 0.31 4.79 -6.00
CA SER A 215 1.66 4.44 -5.53
C SER A 215 2.49 3.82 -6.64
N ASP A 216 1.94 2.87 -7.39
CA ASP A 216 2.62 2.19 -8.48
C ASP A 216 2.95 3.18 -9.63
N ASP A 217 2.02 4.07 -9.98
CA ASP A 217 2.26 5.15 -10.96
C ASP A 217 3.47 6.04 -10.55
N ILE A 218 3.67 6.26 -9.25
CA ILE A 218 4.78 7.07 -8.72
C ILE A 218 6.10 6.31 -8.72
N ASP A 219 6.06 5.02 -8.39
CA ASP A 219 7.23 4.14 -8.46
C ASP A 219 7.77 4.09 -9.89
N GLU A 220 6.89 3.93 -10.87
CA GLU A 220 7.23 3.96 -12.30
C GLU A 220 7.83 5.31 -12.73
N LEU A 221 7.30 6.44 -12.22
CA LEU A 221 7.87 7.76 -12.49
C LEU A 221 9.28 7.93 -11.89
N ASN A 222 9.49 7.44 -10.67
CA ASN A 222 10.80 7.49 -10.01
C ASN A 222 11.83 6.61 -10.73
N ALA A 223 11.40 5.45 -11.21
CA ALA A 223 12.18 4.57 -12.09
C ALA A 223 12.66 5.31 -13.36
N ILE A 224 11.77 6.02 -14.04
CA ILE A 224 12.13 6.79 -15.25
C ILE A 224 13.13 7.90 -14.92
N ARG A 225 12.91 8.65 -13.84
CA ARG A 225 13.86 9.70 -13.41
C ARG A 225 15.23 9.14 -13.07
N HIS A 226 15.30 7.95 -12.49
CA HIS A 226 16.55 7.26 -12.26
C HIS A 226 17.22 6.88 -13.60
N LEU A 227 16.50 6.22 -14.50
CA LEU A 227 17.02 5.83 -15.82
C LEU A 227 17.54 7.05 -16.61
N ARG A 228 16.83 8.18 -16.59
CA ARG A 228 17.25 9.43 -17.25
C ARG A 228 18.59 9.93 -16.70
N ARG A 229 18.76 9.94 -15.38
CA ARG A 229 20.02 10.36 -14.73
C ARG A 229 21.18 9.43 -15.06
N GLU A 230 20.95 8.12 -15.08
CA GLU A 230 21.99 7.16 -15.45
C GLU A 230 22.35 7.24 -16.93
N LEU A 231 21.37 7.48 -17.81
CA LEU A 231 21.60 7.71 -19.24
C LEU A 231 22.49 8.94 -19.45
N GLU A 232 22.23 10.04 -18.74
CA GLU A 232 23.09 11.24 -18.77
C GLU A 232 24.54 10.92 -18.35
N ARG A 233 24.74 10.08 -17.32
CA ARG A 233 26.08 9.64 -16.89
C ARG A 233 26.78 8.78 -17.96
N ILE A 234 26.05 7.87 -18.60
CA ILE A 234 26.58 7.04 -19.69
C ILE A 234 26.96 7.93 -20.89
N GLU A 235 26.13 8.90 -21.25
CA GLU A 235 26.42 9.84 -22.34
C GLU A 235 27.65 10.71 -22.06
N GLN A 236 27.81 11.18 -20.82
CA GLN A 236 29.02 11.91 -20.40
C GLN A 236 30.28 11.06 -20.53
N GLU A 237 30.23 9.80 -20.11
CA GLU A 237 31.37 8.88 -20.22
C GLU A 237 31.66 8.47 -21.67
N LEU A 238 30.63 8.27 -22.49
CA LEU A 238 30.83 8.03 -23.92
C LEU A 238 31.47 9.23 -24.62
N ASN A 239 31.10 10.46 -24.22
CA ASN A 239 31.69 11.68 -24.75
C ASN A 239 33.12 11.93 -24.25
N SER A 240 33.47 11.52 -23.03
CA SER A 240 34.84 11.64 -22.49
C SER A 240 35.85 10.75 -23.21
N ARG A 241 35.37 9.68 -23.88
CA ARG A 241 36.15 8.70 -24.64
C ARG A 241 36.27 9.01 -26.13
N ARG A 242 35.59 10.06 -26.61
CA ARG A 242 35.71 10.57 -27.98
C ARG A 242 36.83 11.59 -28.08
#